data_AF-Q4TJE7-F1
#
_entry.id   AF-Q4TJE7-F1
#
_cell.length_a   1.000
_cell.length_b   1.000
_cell.length_c   1.000
_cell.angle_alpha   90.00
_cell.angle_beta   90.00
_cell.angle_gamma   90.00
#
_symmetry.space_group_name_H-M   'P 1'
#
loop_
_entity.id
_entity.type
_entity.pdbx_description
1 polymer ?
#
loop_
_entity_poly.entity_id
_entity_poly.type
_entity_poly.pdbx_seq_one_letter_code
_entity_poly.pdbx_strand_id
1 'polypeptide(L)'
;SLGDADADLAIADDVVDATATEIYCGEWKNDKRTGFGVSRRSDGLHYEGEWLGNKRHGYGCTTFPDGTKEEGKYKQNVLVSGKRKNLIPLRASKIREKVDRAVEGAQKAADIARQKAEIASSR
;
A
#
# COMPACT_ATOMS: atom_id res chain seq x y z
N SER A 1 -31.31 22.70 4.66
CA SER A 1 -31.35 21.23 4.60
C SER A 1 -30.96 20.80 3.20
N LEU A 2 -29.67 20.54 2.99
CA LEU A 2 -29.05 19.96 1.79
C LEU A 2 -27.70 19.44 2.33
N GLY A 3 -27.66 18.27 2.97
CA GLY A 3 -27.58 17.00 2.27
C GLY A 3 -26.12 16.58 2.31
N ASP A 4 -25.70 15.99 3.43
CA ASP A 4 -24.36 15.48 3.71
C ASP A 4 -23.93 14.49 2.61
N ALA A 5 -23.05 14.92 1.71
CA ALA A 5 -22.40 14.07 0.72
C ALA A 5 -21.06 13.53 1.25
N ASP A 6 -21.07 13.05 2.49
CA ASP A 6 -19.88 12.53 3.18
C ASP A 6 -20.18 11.11 3.67
N ALA A 7 -19.95 10.12 2.80
CA ALA A 7 -19.60 8.73 3.14
C ALA A 7 -19.87 7.81 1.94
N ASP A 8 -18.90 7.62 1.04
CA ASP A 8 -18.79 6.30 0.36
C ASP A 8 -17.45 5.97 -0.34
N LEU A 9 -16.31 6.49 0.14
CA LEU A 9 -15.01 6.22 -0.48
C LEU A 9 -14.07 5.36 0.36
N ALA A 10 -14.56 4.71 1.42
CA ALA A 10 -13.70 4.01 2.37
C ALA A 10 -13.84 2.47 2.39
N ILE A 11 -14.61 1.85 1.49
CA ILE A 11 -14.87 0.39 1.51
C ILE A 11 -14.66 -0.28 0.14
N ALA A 12 -13.66 0.16 -0.64
CA ALA A 12 -13.32 -0.56 -1.87
C ALA A 12 -12.33 -1.72 -1.64
N ASP A 13 -11.46 -1.65 -0.62
CA ASP A 13 -10.39 -2.65 -0.42
C ASP A 13 -10.83 -3.87 0.41
N ASP A 14 -11.89 -3.76 1.21
CA ASP A 14 -12.40 -4.84 2.08
C ASP A 14 -13.42 -5.77 1.39
N VAL A 15 -13.83 -5.47 0.15
CA VAL A 15 -14.60 -6.41 -0.68
C VAL A 15 -13.60 -7.40 -1.29
N VAL A 16 -13.10 -8.29 -0.44
CA VAL A 16 -12.26 -9.41 -0.84
C VAL A 16 -13.18 -10.48 -1.42
N ASP A 17 -13.09 -10.73 -2.72
CA ASP A 17 -13.65 -11.98 -3.26
C ASP A 17 -12.98 -13.15 -2.52
N ALA A 18 -13.77 -14.11 -2.03
CA ALA A 18 -13.26 -15.21 -1.21
C ALA A 18 -12.22 -16.08 -1.95
N THR A 19 -12.11 -15.92 -3.27
CA THR A 19 -11.11 -16.60 -4.12
C THR A 19 -9.85 -15.77 -4.38
N ALA A 20 -9.84 -14.49 -3.97
CA ALA A 20 -8.70 -13.61 -4.18
C ALA A 20 -7.50 -14.10 -3.36
N THR A 21 -6.39 -14.32 -4.06
CA THR A 21 -5.10 -14.67 -3.44
C THR A 21 -4.21 -13.45 -3.39
N GLU A 22 -3.45 -13.32 -2.30
CA GLU A 22 -2.51 -12.22 -2.08
C GLU A 22 -1.09 -12.77 -2.00
N ILE A 23 -0.20 -12.22 -2.82
CA ILE A 23 1.24 -12.47 -2.76
C ILE A 23 1.91 -11.26 -2.12
N TYR A 24 2.66 -11.51 -1.05
CA TYR A 24 3.45 -10.48 -0.38
C TYR A 24 4.95 -10.73 -0.53
N CYS A 25 5.70 -9.69 -0.91
CA CYS A 25 7.15 -9.68 -0.94
C CYS A 25 7.65 -8.48 -0.14
N GLY A 26 8.37 -8.73 0.96
CA GLY A 26 8.87 -7.67 1.81
C GLY A 26 9.37 -8.19 3.14
N GLU A 27 9.39 -7.31 4.13
CA GLU A 27 9.89 -7.64 5.46
C GLU A 27 8.83 -8.34 6.32
N TRP A 28 9.31 -9.24 7.18
CA TRP A 28 8.52 -10.03 8.13
C TRP A 28 9.13 -9.95 9.52
N LYS A 29 8.28 -9.90 10.54
CA LYS A 29 8.68 -10.01 11.95
C LYS A 29 7.57 -10.69 12.73
N ASN A 30 7.92 -11.74 13.47
CA ASN A 30 6.97 -12.52 14.28
C ASN A 30 5.72 -12.93 13.47
N ASP A 31 5.94 -13.51 12.28
CA ASP A 31 4.90 -13.95 11.34
C ASP A 31 3.93 -12.85 10.88
N LYS A 32 4.38 -11.60 10.94
CA LYS A 32 3.60 -10.44 10.49
C LYS A 32 4.41 -9.60 9.51
N ARG A 33 3.71 -9.11 8.47
CA ARG A 33 4.20 -8.08 7.55
C ARG A 33 4.56 -6.83 8.34
N THR A 34 5.74 -6.30 8.10
CA THR A 34 6.29 -5.12 8.76
C THR A 34 7.21 -4.37 7.81
N GLY A 35 7.66 -3.18 8.17
CA GLY A 35 8.70 -2.48 7.41
C GLY A 35 8.22 -2.13 6.01
N PHE A 36 9.06 -2.35 5.00
CA PHE A 36 8.69 -2.11 3.61
C PHE A 36 8.26 -3.40 2.90
N GLY A 37 7.27 -3.30 2.02
CA GLY A 37 6.83 -4.45 1.23
C GLY A 37 5.81 -4.15 0.16
N VAL A 38 5.72 -5.07 -0.80
CA VAL A 38 4.80 -5.06 -1.92
C VAL A 38 3.78 -6.18 -1.73
N SER A 39 2.51 -5.84 -1.83
CA SER A 39 1.41 -6.80 -1.95
C SER A 39 0.79 -6.73 -3.33
N ARG A 40 0.48 -7.90 -3.90
CA ARG A 40 -0.27 -8.05 -5.15
C ARG A 40 -1.39 -9.07 -4.93
N ARG A 41 -2.62 -8.63 -5.16
CA ARG A 41 -3.81 -9.50 -5.17
C ARG A 41 -4.10 -9.96 -6.59
N SER A 42 -4.72 -11.13 -6.71
CA SER A 42 -5.10 -11.73 -7.99
C SER A 42 -6.23 -10.98 -8.71
N ASP A 43 -6.99 -10.15 -8.00
CA ASP A 43 -8.02 -9.27 -8.56
C ASP A 43 -7.44 -8.00 -9.21
N GLY A 44 -6.12 -7.81 -9.14
CA GLY A 44 -5.42 -6.66 -9.72
C GLY A 44 -5.11 -5.54 -8.72
N LEU A 45 -5.61 -5.60 -7.48
CA LEU A 45 -5.25 -4.64 -6.46
C LEU A 45 -3.79 -4.85 -6.03
N HIS A 46 -3.01 -3.77 -6.01
CA HIS A 46 -1.63 -3.83 -5.50
C HIS A 46 -1.36 -2.69 -4.52
N TYR A 47 -0.51 -2.97 -3.54
CA TYR A 47 -0.02 -1.97 -2.59
C TYR A 47 1.51 -2.02 -2.48
N GLU A 48 2.11 -0.84 -2.47
CA GLU A 48 3.54 -0.64 -2.27
C GLU A 48 3.74 0.41 -1.18
N GLY A 49 4.44 0.07 -0.11
CA GLY A 49 4.74 1.02 0.94
C GLY A 49 5.08 0.37 2.27
N GLU A 50 4.80 1.10 3.34
CA GLU A 50 5.09 0.66 4.69
C GLU A 50 3.99 -0.26 5.26
N TRP A 51 4.40 -1.19 6.11
CA TRP A 51 3.58 -2.20 6.78
C TRP A 51 3.88 -2.22 8.27
N LEU A 52 2.85 -2.48 9.08
CA LEU A 52 2.99 -2.71 10.51
C LEU A 52 1.94 -3.71 10.99
N GLY A 53 2.39 -4.89 11.40
CA GLY A 53 1.52 -5.90 12.00
C GLY A 53 0.41 -6.37 11.07
N ASN A 54 0.76 -6.74 9.83
CA ASN A 54 -0.17 -7.14 8.75
C ASN A 54 -1.08 -6.03 8.20
N LYS A 55 -0.87 -4.77 8.59
CA LYS A 55 -1.66 -3.64 8.11
C LYS A 55 -0.79 -2.65 7.34
N ARG A 56 -1.36 -2.04 6.30
CA ARG A 56 -0.76 -0.89 5.63
C ARG A 56 -0.59 0.24 6.65
N HIS A 57 0.58 0.83 6.66
CA HIS A 57 0.99 1.85 7.60
C HIS A 57 1.91 2.86 6.90
N GLY A 58 2.31 3.94 7.58
CA GLY A 58 3.32 4.86 7.05
C GLY A 58 2.90 5.49 5.73
N TYR A 59 3.81 5.64 4.78
CA TYR A 59 3.50 6.13 3.43
C TYR A 59 3.42 4.98 2.43
N GLY A 60 2.58 5.12 1.41
CA GLY A 60 2.45 4.12 0.35
C GLY A 60 1.51 4.54 -0.77
N CYS A 61 1.37 3.62 -1.73
CA CYS A 61 0.51 3.73 -2.90
C CYS A 61 -0.30 2.43 -3.05
N THR A 62 -1.62 2.53 -3.03
CA THR A 62 -2.52 1.48 -3.53
C THR A 62 -2.90 1.81 -4.97
N THR A 63 -2.73 0.86 -5.88
CA THR A 63 -3.29 0.94 -7.24
C THR A 63 -4.41 -0.07 -7.36
N PHE A 64 -5.54 0.38 -7.87
CA PHE A 64 -6.73 -0.43 -8.08
C PHE A 64 -6.73 -1.08 -9.47
N PRO A 65 -7.56 -2.11 -9.70
CA PRO A 65 -7.64 -2.79 -10.99
C PRO A 65 -8.01 -1.88 -12.17
N ASP A 66 -8.74 -0.79 -11.92
CA ASP A 66 -9.11 0.23 -12.91
C ASP A 66 -7.97 1.22 -13.22
N GLY A 67 -6.80 1.05 -12.58
CA GLY A 67 -5.62 1.90 -12.73
C GLY A 67 -5.65 3.17 -11.87
N THR A 68 -6.73 3.41 -11.12
CA THR A 68 -6.77 4.52 -10.15
C THR A 68 -5.77 4.26 -9.02
N LYS A 69 -5.29 5.36 -8.41
CA LYS A 69 -4.27 5.30 -7.35
C LYS A 69 -4.68 6.10 -6.14
N GLU A 70 -4.46 5.49 -4.98
CA GLU A 70 -4.51 6.13 -3.68
C GLU A 70 -3.11 6.21 -3.10
N GLU A 71 -2.64 7.44 -2.90
CA GLU A 71 -1.27 7.71 -2.49
C GLU A 71 -1.26 8.63 -1.28
N GLY A 72 -0.53 8.22 -0.25
CA GLY A 72 -0.38 9.06 0.93
C GLY A 72 -0.03 8.29 2.19
N LYS A 73 -0.47 8.81 3.33
CA LYS A 73 -0.19 8.23 4.64
C LYS A 73 -1.31 7.29 5.06
N TYR A 74 -0.97 6.06 5.39
CA TYR A 74 -1.85 5.02 5.91
C TYR A 74 -1.70 4.86 7.43
N LYS A 75 -2.81 4.52 8.09
CA LYS A 75 -2.84 4.09 9.49
C LYS A 75 -3.88 2.97 9.62
N GLN A 76 -3.40 1.76 9.92
CA GLN A 76 -4.26 0.58 10.12
C GLN A 76 -5.16 0.32 8.88
N ASN A 77 -4.55 0.25 7.69
CA ASN A 77 -5.22 0.10 6.39
C ASN A 77 -5.96 1.33 5.87
N VAL A 78 -6.22 2.34 6.69
CA VAL A 78 -6.97 3.53 6.26
C VAL A 78 -6.02 4.62 5.76
N LEU A 79 -6.32 5.19 4.58
CA LEU A 79 -5.63 6.37 4.06
C LEU A 79 -6.05 7.61 4.86
N VAL A 80 -5.17 8.11 5.74
CA VAL A 80 -5.45 9.26 6.62
C VAL A 80 -4.96 10.59 6.05
N SER A 81 -4.11 10.58 5.03
CA SER A 81 -3.66 11.79 4.35
C SER A 81 -3.24 11.48 2.91
N GLY A 82 -4.12 11.77 1.95
CA GLY A 82 -3.89 11.50 0.53
C GLY A 82 -3.38 12.69 -0.28
N LYS A 83 -2.88 12.43 -1.50
CA LYS A 83 -2.67 13.47 -2.52
C LYS A 83 -4.02 14.00 -3.02
N ARG A 84 -4.51 15.13 -2.48
CA ARG A 84 -5.68 15.83 -3.06
C ARG A 84 -5.24 16.76 -4.21
N LYS A 85 -6.00 16.75 -5.31
CA LYS A 85 -5.76 17.59 -6.51
C LYS A 85 -5.74 19.10 -6.23
N ASN A 86 -6.31 19.56 -5.11
CA ASN A 86 -6.45 20.98 -4.74
C ASN A 86 -5.57 21.42 -3.54
N LEU A 87 -4.51 20.69 -3.20
CA LEU A 87 -3.60 21.09 -2.13
C LEU A 87 -2.62 22.16 -2.59
N ILE A 88 -2.25 23.07 -1.67
CA ILE A 88 -1.18 24.04 -1.87
C ILE A 88 0.09 23.31 -2.35
N PRO A 89 0.73 23.73 -3.45
CA PRO A 89 1.82 22.99 -4.12
C PRO A 89 2.94 22.52 -3.19
N LEU A 90 3.29 23.33 -2.20
CA LEU A 90 4.36 23.05 -1.22
C LEU A 90 4.04 21.87 -0.28
N ARG A 91 2.77 21.67 0.10
CA ARG A 91 2.35 20.52 0.93
C ARG A 91 2.14 19.26 0.09
N ALA A 92 1.66 19.42 -1.15
CA ALA A 92 1.56 18.32 -2.11
C ALA A 92 2.95 17.74 -2.44
N SER A 93 3.98 18.58 -2.50
CA SER A 93 5.37 18.17 -2.72
C SER A 93 5.92 17.25 -1.61
N LYS A 94 5.72 17.59 -0.33
CA LYS A 94 6.23 16.77 0.78
C LYS A 94 5.54 15.40 0.93
N ILE A 95 4.24 15.31 0.65
CA ILE A 95 3.55 14.01 0.69
C ILE A 95 4.04 13.12 -0.45
N ARG A 96 4.19 13.70 -1.65
CA ARG A 96 4.71 12.99 -2.82
C ARG A 96 6.09 12.40 -2.57
N GLU A 97 7.03 13.21 -2.12
CA GLU A 97 8.41 12.76 -1.82
C GLU A 97 8.44 11.59 -0.83
N LYS A 98 7.58 11.62 0.20
CA LYS A 98 7.51 10.54 1.19
C LYS A 98 6.89 9.26 0.65
N VAL A 99 5.85 9.38 -0.19
CA VAL A 99 5.24 8.24 -0.88
C VAL A 99 6.28 7.62 -1.82
N ASP A 100 6.96 8.42 -2.64
CA ASP A 100 7.94 7.94 -3.61
C ASP A 100 9.07 7.17 -2.89
N ARG A 101 9.59 7.73 -1.79
CA ARG A 101 10.60 7.04 -0.96
C ARG A 101 10.09 5.72 -0.37
N ALA A 102 8.84 5.67 0.07
CA ALA A 102 8.27 4.44 0.65
C ALA A 102 8.04 3.36 -0.43
N VAL A 103 7.61 3.76 -1.63
CA VAL A 103 7.47 2.87 -2.79
C VAL A 103 8.83 2.31 -3.21
N GLU A 104 9.85 3.16 -3.31
CA GLU A 104 11.23 2.71 -3.57
C GLU A 104 11.73 1.72 -2.50
N GLY A 105 11.46 2.02 -1.22
CA GLY A 105 11.78 1.13 -0.10
C GLY A 105 11.08 -0.23 -0.22
N ALA A 106 9.78 -0.21 -0.56
CA ALA A 106 8.97 -1.41 -0.76
C ALA A 106 9.51 -2.28 -1.90
N GLN A 107 9.83 -1.70 -3.04
CA GLN A 107 10.38 -2.44 -4.16
C GLN A 107 11.74 -3.06 -3.82
N LYS A 108 12.64 -2.31 -3.17
CA LYS A 108 13.93 -2.83 -2.70
C LYS A 108 13.76 -4.00 -1.73
N ALA A 109 12.87 -3.86 -0.75
CA ALA A 109 12.60 -4.94 0.21
C ALA A 109 12.01 -6.18 -0.48
N ALA A 110 11.13 -5.98 -1.46
CA ALA A 110 10.54 -7.06 -2.24
C ALA A 110 11.59 -7.79 -3.11
N ASP A 111 12.51 -7.06 -3.74
CA ASP A 111 13.61 -7.64 -4.52
C ASP A 111 14.51 -8.51 -3.64
N ILE A 112 14.89 -8.00 -2.46
CA ILE A 112 15.68 -8.76 -1.47
C ILE A 112 14.92 -10.01 -1.02
N ALA A 113 13.61 -9.90 -0.75
CA ALA A 113 12.79 -11.03 -0.33
C ALA A 113 12.72 -12.12 -1.42
N ARG A 114 12.53 -11.74 -2.69
CA ARG A 114 12.53 -12.67 -3.82
C ARG A 114 13.87 -13.37 -3.98
N GLN A 115 14.97 -12.61 -3.94
CA GLN A 115 16.32 -13.18 -4.01
C GLN A 115 16.59 -14.20 -2.89
N LYS A 116 16.16 -13.89 -1.65
CA LYS A 116 16.26 -14.83 -0.52
C LYS A 116 15.44 -16.09 -0.75
N ALA A 117 14.24 -15.97 -1.29
CA ALA A 117 13.38 -17.10 -1.59
C ALA A 117 13.99 -18.00 -2.66
N GLU A 118 14.52 -17.44 -3.75
CA GLU A 118 15.21 -18.18 -4.82
C GLU A 118 16.40 -18.97 -4.27
N ILE A 119 17.25 -18.33 -3.45
CA ILE A 119 18.41 -18.99 -2.82
C ILE A 119 17.96 -20.12 -1.88
N ALA A 120 16.83 -19.96 -1.19
CA ALA A 120 16.29 -20.99 -0.32
C ALA A 120 15.72 -22.17 -1.12
N SER A 121 15.08 -21.91 -2.27
CA SER A 121 14.54 -22.94 -3.15
C SER A 121 15.61 -23.70 -3.96
N SER A 122 16.80 -23.13 -4.11
CA SER A 122 17.92 -23.76 -4.83
C SER A 122 18.82 -24.62 -3.95
N ARG A 123 18.49 -24.82 -2.68
CA ARG A 123 19.23 -25.65 -1.71
C ARG A 123 18.53 -26.98 -1.49
#